data_AF-A0A366WN44-F1
#
_entry.id   AF-A0A366WN44-F1
#
_cell.length_a   1.000
_cell.length_b   1.000
_cell.length_c   1.000
_cell.angle_alpha   90.00
_cell.angle_beta   90.00
_cell.angle_gamma   90.00
#
_symmetry.space_group_name_H-M   'P 1'
#
loop_
_entity.id
_entity.type
_entity.pdbx_description
1 polymer ?
#
loop_
_entity_poly.entity_id
_entity_poly.type
_entity_poly.pdbx_seq_one_letter_code
_entity_poly.pdbx_strand_id
1 'polypeptide(L)'
;MLKKALLPFLFLPMPALADISDEANACIDELTSRFGHVGGEVLGQEFSEAAIMVRLRDGNGVMYECIVWSGPEVADLRRVGDEGAVSADTVSGEQRVKFAAGESGMATSGTLQSGTSVRYILGASDGQFLNVDVGSRGGALDYKIFNPDGSMLLDLISSEKPYRGQLWQSGDHIVEVVNAGAQPVTFDIGVGID
;
A
#
# COMPACT_ATOMS: atom_id res chain seq x y z
N MET A 1 -40.24 68.65 20.94
CA MET A 1 -39.68 67.49 21.67
C MET A 1 -40.31 66.23 21.10
N LEU A 2 -39.53 65.39 20.40
CA LEU A 2 -39.64 63.91 20.29
C LEU A 2 -38.63 63.45 19.23
N LYS A 3 -37.47 62.94 19.66
CA LYS A 3 -36.50 62.27 18.77
C LYS A 3 -36.85 60.78 18.73
N LYS A 4 -37.20 60.27 17.54
CA LYS A 4 -37.34 58.83 17.27
C LYS A 4 -35.97 58.16 17.38
N ALA A 5 -35.80 57.29 18.36
CA ALA A 5 -34.64 56.41 18.47
C ALA A 5 -34.88 55.16 17.63
N LEU A 6 -34.01 54.94 16.65
CA LEU A 6 -33.92 53.73 15.85
C LEU A 6 -33.11 52.70 16.66
N LEU A 7 -33.71 51.57 17.02
CA LEU A 7 -32.99 50.45 17.64
C LEU A 7 -32.23 49.66 16.55
N PRO A 8 -30.93 49.38 16.71
CA PRO A 8 -30.21 48.49 15.80
C PRO A 8 -30.49 47.03 16.15
N PHE A 9 -30.98 46.26 15.17
CA PHE A 9 -31.06 44.81 15.23
C PHE A 9 -29.65 44.22 15.16
N LEU A 10 -29.17 43.63 16.25
CA LEU A 10 -27.95 42.83 16.29
C LEU A 10 -28.27 41.44 15.73
N PHE A 11 -27.87 41.20 14.48
CA PHE A 11 -27.79 39.85 13.91
C PHE A 11 -26.55 39.15 14.49
N LEU A 12 -26.76 38.12 15.31
CA LEU A 12 -25.71 37.16 15.66
C LEU A 12 -25.58 36.15 14.51
N PRO A 13 -24.38 35.91 13.95
CA PRO A 13 -24.19 34.83 12.99
C PRO A 13 -24.32 33.48 13.73
N MET A 14 -25.32 32.69 13.36
CA MET A 14 -25.33 31.27 13.72
C MET A 14 -24.24 30.54 12.92
N PRO A 15 -23.49 29.60 13.52
CA PRO A 15 -22.61 28.74 12.75
C PRO A 15 -23.48 27.85 11.85
N ALA A 16 -23.26 27.91 10.55
CA ALA A 16 -23.84 26.95 9.63
C ALA A 16 -23.30 25.57 10.00
N LEU A 17 -24.18 24.63 10.34
CA LEU A 17 -23.88 23.21 10.21
C LEU A 17 -23.45 23.02 8.74
N ALA A 18 -22.24 22.52 8.53
CA ALA A 18 -21.78 22.22 7.18
C ALA A 18 -22.70 21.12 6.62
N ASP A 19 -23.66 21.50 5.77
CA ASP A 19 -24.42 20.55 4.96
C ASP A 19 -23.41 19.81 4.10
N ILE A 20 -23.19 18.53 4.42
CA ILE A 20 -22.35 17.65 3.61
C ILE A 20 -23.04 17.51 2.25
N SER A 21 -22.32 17.80 1.17
CA SER A 21 -22.87 17.76 -0.18
C SER A 21 -23.23 16.33 -0.61
N ASP A 22 -24.15 16.19 -1.56
CA ASP A 22 -24.56 14.88 -2.10
C ASP A 22 -23.35 14.13 -2.70
N GLU A 23 -22.39 14.84 -3.26
CA GLU A 23 -21.14 14.29 -3.79
C GLU A 23 -20.23 13.77 -2.67
N ALA A 24 -20.14 14.50 -1.54
CA ALA A 24 -19.39 14.06 -0.39
C ALA A 24 -20.04 12.82 0.27
N ASN A 25 -21.37 12.75 0.31
CA ASN A 25 -22.08 11.56 0.77
C ASN A 25 -21.80 10.35 -0.13
N ALA A 26 -21.84 10.53 -1.46
CA ALA A 26 -21.50 9.46 -2.40
C ALA A 26 -20.07 8.92 -2.19
N CYS A 27 -19.10 9.81 -1.92
CA CYS A 27 -17.74 9.39 -1.60
C CYS A 27 -17.62 8.63 -0.26
N ILE A 28 -18.39 9.02 0.76
CA ILE A 28 -18.43 8.32 2.05
C ILE A 28 -19.06 6.93 1.88
N ASP A 29 -20.12 6.82 1.09
CA ASP A 29 -20.78 5.55 0.77
C ASP A 29 -19.83 4.61 0.02
N GLU A 30 -19.09 5.13 -0.97
CA GLU A 30 -18.09 4.35 -1.70
C GLU A 30 -16.93 3.90 -0.79
N LEU A 31 -16.43 4.79 0.07
CA LEU A 31 -15.42 4.45 1.07
C LEU A 31 -15.90 3.34 1.99
N THR A 32 -17.14 3.42 2.44
CA THR A 32 -17.77 2.42 3.32
C THR A 32 -17.97 1.09 2.59
N SER A 33 -18.36 1.12 1.32
CA SER A 33 -18.55 -0.07 0.50
C SER A 33 -17.23 -0.81 0.26
N ARG A 34 -16.13 -0.09 0.00
CA ARG A 34 -14.83 -0.71 -0.30
C ARG A 34 -14.08 -1.19 0.93
N PHE A 35 -14.12 -0.44 2.02
CA PHE A 35 -13.25 -0.66 3.18
C PHE A 35 -14.01 -0.98 4.48
N GLY A 36 -15.34 -1.10 4.42
CA GLY A 36 -16.19 -1.32 5.59
C GLY A 36 -16.49 -0.03 6.34
N HIS A 37 -17.12 -0.12 7.52
CA HIS A 37 -17.57 1.04 8.30
C HIS A 37 -16.41 1.78 9.00
N VAL A 38 -15.45 2.26 8.21
CA VAL A 38 -14.26 2.97 8.67
C VAL A 38 -14.55 4.43 9.03
N GLY A 39 -15.74 4.93 8.73
CA GLY A 39 -16.08 6.34 8.85
C GLY A 39 -15.42 7.19 7.77
N GLY A 40 -15.86 8.44 7.61
CA GLY A 40 -15.31 9.36 6.63
C GLY A 40 -15.56 10.80 7.04
N GLU A 41 -14.53 11.47 7.54
CA GLU A 41 -14.52 12.91 7.77
C GLU A 41 -14.20 13.61 6.45
N VAL A 42 -15.08 14.51 6.01
CA VAL A 42 -14.84 15.35 4.83
C VAL A 42 -13.92 16.50 5.24
N LEU A 43 -12.71 16.51 4.70
CA LEU A 43 -11.70 17.52 5.01
C LEU A 43 -11.75 18.71 4.06
N GLY A 44 -12.26 18.51 2.85
CA GLY A 44 -12.40 19.59 1.88
C GLY A 44 -12.94 19.09 0.53
N GLN A 45 -13.45 20.03 -0.26
CA GLN A 45 -13.93 19.79 -1.61
C GLN A 45 -13.30 20.82 -2.56
N GLU A 46 -12.77 20.34 -3.68
CA GLU A 46 -12.20 21.16 -4.73
C GLU A 46 -13.00 20.96 -6.01
N PHE A 47 -13.53 22.06 -6.55
CA PHE A 47 -14.35 22.06 -7.75
C PHE A 47 -13.47 22.30 -8.97
N SER A 48 -13.57 21.41 -9.96
CA SER A 48 -13.01 21.60 -11.30
C SER A 48 -14.15 21.71 -12.32
N GLU A 49 -13.84 22.22 -13.52
CA GLU A 49 -14.81 22.28 -14.63
C GLU A 49 -15.27 20.89 -15.08
N ALA A 50 -14.48 19.85 -14.80
CA ALA A 50 -14.74 18.48 -15.23
C ALA A 50 -15.28 17.55 -14.11
N ALA A 51 -14.95 17.79 -12.85
CA ALA A 51 -15.30 16.92 -11.73
C ALA A 51 -15.12 17.62 -10.38
N ILE A 52 -15.68 17.03 -9.32
CA ILE A 52 -15.49 17.46 -7.93
C ILE A 52 -14.53 16.48 -7.26
N MET A 53 -13.48 17.01 -6.64
CA MET A 53 -12.56 16.22 -5.82
C MET A 53 -12.89 16.41 -4.34
N VAL A 54 -13.23 15.32 -3.66
CA VAL A 54 -13.51 15.29 -2.22
C VAL A 54 -12.34 14.64 -1.49
N ARG A 55 -11.75 15.37 -0.53
CA ARG A 55 -10.76 14.80 0.38
C ARG A 55 -11.43 14.27 1.63
N LEU A 56 -11.22 12.99 1.92
CA LEU A 56 -11.75 12.29 3.08
C LEU A 56 -10.62 11.85 4.02
N ARG A 57 -10.97 11.64 5.29
CA ARG A 57 -10.16 10.92 6.26
C ARG A 57 -10.99 9.87 6.97
N ASP A 58 -10.51 8.63 7.02
CA ASP A 58 -11.18 7.57 7.77
C ASP A 58 -10.90 7.65 9.29
N GLY A 59 -11.60 6.84 10.08
CA GLY A 59 -11.43 6.76 11.54
C GLY A 59 -10.07 6.27 12.01
N ASN A 60 -9.25 5.72 11.10
CA ASN A 60 -7.86 5.31 11.36
C ASN A 60 -6.85 6.41 10.97
N GLY A 61 -7.32 7.56 10.47
CA GLY A 61 -6.49 8.68 10.04
C GLY A 61 -5.95 8.56 8.62
N VAL A 62 -6.40 7.58 7.83
CA VAL A 62 -6.01 7.43 6.43
C VAL A 62 -6.74 8.45 5.57
N MET A 63 -6.01 9.08 4.66
CA MET A 63 -6.51 10.12 3.76
C MET A 63 -6.94 9.51 2.42
N TYR A 64 -8.01 10.02 1.81
CA TYR A 64 -8.50 9.61 0.50
C TYR A 64 -8.87 10.81 -0.37
N GLU A 65 -8.74 10.65 -1.68
CA GLU A 65 -9.20 11.56 -2.72
C GLU A 65 -10.23 10.82 -3.57
N CYS A 66 -11.43 11.36 -3.57
CA CYS A 66 -12.56 10.84 -4.32
C CYS A 66 -12.89 11.81 -5.45
N ILE A 67 -13.02 11.31 -6.67
CA ILE A 67 -13.46 12.09 -7.83
C ILE A 67 -14.92 11.74 -8.10
N VAL A 68 -15.76 12.76 -8.18
CA VAL A 68 -17.20 12.64 -8.47
C VAL A 68 -17.53 13.44 -9.71
N TRP A 69 -18.26 12.84 -10.64
CA TRP A 69 -18.83 13.57 -11.77
C TRP A 69 -20.01 14.44 -11.30
N SER A 70 -20.57 15.29 -12.15
CA SER A 70 -21.78 16.05 -11.78
C SER A 70 -22.94 15.08 -11.45
N GLY A 71 -23.22 14.84 -10.17
CA GLY A 71 -24.17 13.85 -9.65
C GLY A 71 -23.56 12.94 -8.57
N PRO A 72 -24.28 11.94 -8.03
CA PRO A 72 -23.79 11.04 -6.99
C PRO A 72 -22.86 9.92 -7.52
N GLU A 73 -22.33 10.05 -8.74
CA GLU A 73 -21.53 9.01 -9.39
C GLU A 73 -20.03 9.20 -9.06
N VAL A 74 -19.49 8.28 -8.27
CA VAL A 74 -18.07 8.25 -7.93
C VAL A 74 -17.27 7.68 -9.12
N ALA A 75 -16.43 8.52 -9.70
CA ALA A 75 -15.54 8.19 -10.82
C ALA A 75 -14.32 7.39 -10.34
N ASP A 76 -13.74 7.82 -9.22
CA ASP A 76 -12.57 7.21 -8.61
C ASP A 76 -12.54 7.47 -7.11
N LEU A 77 -11.98 6.54 -6.34
CA LEU A 77 -11.69 6.70 -4.92
C LEU A 77 -10.30 6.13 -4.67
N ARG A 78 -9.37 7.03 -4.39
CA ARG A 78 -7.95 6.73 -4.22
C ARG A 78 -7.51 7.08 -2.80
N ARG A 79 -6.61 6.29 -2.24
CA ARG A 79 -5.98 6.61 -0.96
C ARG A 79 -4.85 7.64 -1.18
N VAL A 80 -4.88 8.75 -0.45
CA VAL A 80 -3.84 9.77 -0.47
C VAL A 80 -2.68 9.27 0.37
N GLY A 81 -1.55 9.06 -0.30
CA GLY A 81 -0.42 8.25 0.19
C GLY A 81 0.06 7.25 -0.85
N ASP A 82 -0.81 6.92 -1.81
CA ASP A 82 -0.47 6.10 -2.99
C ASP A 82 0.08 6.96 -4.16
N GLU A 83 0.47 8.21 -3.90
CA GLU A 83 1.14 9.08 -4.89
C GLU A 83 2.58 8.59 -5.09
N GLY A 84 2.75 7.59 -5.95
CA GLY A 84 4.05 7.10 -6.40
C GLY A 84 4.33 5.61 -6.20
N ALA A 85 3.36 4.81 -5.75
CA ALA A 85 3.51 3.37 -5.81
C ALA A 85 3.03 2.89 -7.19
N VAL A 86 3.97 2.60 -8.09
CA VAL A 86 3.71 1.56 -9.11
C VAL A 86 3.05 0.39 -8.38
N SER A 87 1.86 -0.02 -8.80
CA SER A 87 1.06 -1.05 -8.14
C SER A 87 1.90 -2.30 -7.96
N ALA A 88 2.50 -2.45 -6.78
CA ALA A 88 3.13 -3.68 -6.37
C ALA A 88 1.97 -4.60 -6.03
N ASP A 89 1.64 -5.49 -6.97
CA ASP A 89 0.57 -6.48 -6.82
C ASP A 89 0.67 -7.12 -5.43
N THR A 90 -0.47 -7.35 -4.79
CA THR A 90 -0.47 -8.10 -3.54
C THR A 90 -0.02 -9.53 -3.87
N VAL A 91 1.13 -9.94 -3.34
CA VAL A 91 1.73 -11.25 -3.59
C VAL A 91 1.54 -12.18 -2.40
N SER A 92 1.39 -13.47 -2.68
CA SER A 92 1.39 -14.55 -1.69
C SER A 92 1.66 -15.88 -2.38
N GLY A 93 1.96 -16.94 -1.61
CA GLY A 93 2.19 -18.27 -2.17
C GLY A 93 3.56 -18.41 -2.82
N GLU A 94 3.65 -19.12 -3.95
CA GLU A 94 4.93 -19.45 -4.61
C GLU A 94 5.09 -18.76 -5.96
N GLN A 95 6.28 -18.19 -6.19
CA GLN A 95 6.66 -17.50 -7.42
C GLN A 95 7.97 -18.08 -7.97
N ARG A 96 7.93 -18.59 -9.20
CA ARG A 96 9.12 -19.11 -9.87
C ARG A 96 9.97 -17.97 -10.40
N VAL A 97 11.20 -17.85 -9.93
CA VAL A 97 12.19 -16.90 -10.45
C VAL A 97 12.67 -17.37 -11.83
N LYS A 98 12.67 -16.46 -12.80
CA LYS A 98 13.22 -16.67 -14.14
C LYS A 98 14.06 -15.46 -14.53
N PHE A 99 15.30 -15.71 -14.97
CA PHE A 99 16.16 -14.67 -15.49
C PHE A 99 15.92 -14.48 -16.99
N ALA A 100 16.09 -13.24 -17.45
CA ALA A 100 16.10 -12.96 -18.88
C ALA A 100 17.31 -13.61 -19.54
N ALA A 101 17.26 -13.80 -20.86
CA ALA A 101 18.37 -14.42 -21.58
C ALA A 101 19.65 -13.57 -21.44
N GLY A 102 20.71 -14.17 -20.90
CA GLY A 102 21.98 -13.51 -20.66
C GLY A 102 22.09 -12.80 -19.30
N GLU A 103 21.01 -12.76 -18.51
CA GLU A 103 21.03 -12.22 -17.15
C GLU A 103 21.27 -13.33 -16.13
N SER A 104 21.93 -12.96 -15.03
CA SER A 104 22.13 -13.84 -13.87
C SER A 104 21.34 -13.42 -12.64
N GLY A 105 20.42 -12.45 -12.80
CA GLY A 105 19.55 -11.97 -11.75
C GLY A 105 18.27 -11.33 -12.25
N MET A 106 17.39 -10.98 -11.32
CA MET A 106 16.19 -10.20 -11.56
C MET A 106 15.82 -9.39 -10.34
N ALA A 107 14.99 -8.36 -10.55
CA ALA A 107 14.33 -7.64 -9.47
C ALA A 107 12.83 -7.52 -9.77
N THR A 108 12.02 -7.58 -8.73
CA THR A 108 10.56 -7.35 -8.81
C THR A 108 10.08 -6.67 -7.53
N SER A 109 8.91 -6.05 -7.59
CA SER A 109 8.22 -5.49 -6.43
C SER A 109 6.97 -6.29 -6.08
N GLY A 110 6.49 -6.14 -4.85
CA GLY A 110 5.25 -6.76 -4.37
C GLY A 110 4.75 -6.11 -3.08
N THR A 111 3.50 -6.40 -2.72
CA THR A 111 2.94 -6.06 -1.40
C THR A 111 2.58 -7.34 -0.66
N LEU A 112 3.09 -7.51 0.56
CA LEU A 112 2.68 -8.60 1.46
C LEU A 112 1.63 -8.09 2.44
N GLN A 113 0.49 -8.78 2.51
CA GLN A 113 -0.51 -8.53 3.55
C GLN A 113 0.03 -8.91 4.93
N SER A 114 -0.56 -8.34 5.98
CA SER A 114 -0.24 -8.70 7.36
C SER A 114 -0.39 -10.21 7.60
N GLY A 115 0.59 -10.82 8.26
CA GLY A 115 0.58 -12.25 8.60
C GLY A 115 0.78 -13.20 7.42
N THR A 116 1.19 -12.70 6.25
CA THR A 116 1.40 -13.51 5.04
C THR A 116 2.87 -13.63 4.66
N SER A 117 3.17 -14.60 3.79
CA SER A 117 4.49 -14.76 3.17
C SER A 117 4.37 -15.07 1.68
N VAL A 118 5.49 -14.88 0.99
CA VAL A 118 5.68 -15.29 -0.41
C VAL A 118 7.02 -16.04 -0.54
N ARG A 119 7.04 -17.07 -1.39
CA ARG A 119 8.17 -17.96 -1.62
C ARG A 119 8.67 -17.81 -3.05
N TYR A 120 9.87 -17.33 -3.22
CA TYR A 120 10.55 -17.24 -4.51
C TYR A 120 11.38 -18.49 -4.75
N ILE A 121 11.02 -19.27 -5.75
CA ILE A 121 11.70 -20.53 -6.11
C ILE A 121 12.73 -20.24 -7.19
N LEU A 122 13.99 -20.46 -6.88
CA LEU A 122 15.13 -20.22 -7.75
C LEU A 122 15.84 -21.55 -8.07
N GLY A 123 15.88 -21.91 -9.34
CA GLY A 123 16.74 -23.00 -9.81
C GLY A 123 18.19 -22.52 -9.89
N ALA A 124 19.09 -23.17 -9.16
CA ALA A 124 20.52 -22.85 -9.15
C ALA A 124 21.36 -24.13 -9.02
N SER A 125 22.64 -24.02 -9.38
CA SER A 125 23.60 -25.13 -9.34
C SER A 125 24.50 -25.04 -8.12
N ASP A 126 25.01 -26.20 -7.70
CA ASP A 126 26.03 -26.32 -6.67
C ASP A 126 27.27 -25.48 -7.02
N GLY A 127 27.84 -24.82 -6.02
CA GLY A 127 29.03 -23.98 -6.13
C GLY A 127 28.78 -22.52 -6.54
N GLN A 128 27.57 -22.17 -7.02
CA GLN A 128 27.21 -20.79 -7.35
C GLN A 128 27.06 -19.92 -6.09
N PHE A 129 27.18 -18.61 -6.23
CA PHE A 129 26.86 -17.67 -5.14
C PHE A 129 25.48 -17.07 -5.34
N LEU A 130 24.59 -17.25 -4.36
CA LEU A 130 23.29 -16.60 -4.31
C LEU A 130 23.42 -15.22 -3.64
N ASN A 131 22.87 -14.20 -4.29
CA ASN A 131 22.68 -12.86 -3.77
C ASN A 131 21.17 -12.59 -3.61
N VAL A 132 20.76 -12.11 -2.44
CA VAL A 132 19.37 -11.71 -2.15
C VAL A 132 19.37 -10.37 -1.44
N ASP A 133 18.58 -9.44 -1.94
CA ASP A 133 18.32 -8.14 -1.32
C ASP A 133 16.81 -7.89 -1.26
N VAL A 134 16.31 -7.44 -0.11
CA VAL A 134 14.87 -7.23 0.13
C VAL A 134 14.68 -5.85 0.76
N GLY A 135 14.27 -4.87 -0.05
CA GLY A 135 13.99 -3.51 0.40
C GLY A 135 12.53 -3.35 0.80
N SER A 136 12.24 -3.20 2.09
CA SER A 136 10.87 -2.96 2.58
C SER A 136 10.54 -1.46 2.68
N ARG A 137 9.25 -1.13 2.44
CA ARG A 137 8.70 0.23 2.52
C ARG A 137 7.39 0.20 3.31
N GLY A 138 7.28 1.07 4.30
CA GLY A 138 6.08 1.17 5.14
C GLY A 138 5.98 0.13 6.27
N GLY A 139 7.02 -0.71 6.45
CA GLY A 139 7.12 -1.66 7.55
C GLY A 139 8.38 -2.52 7.48
N ALA A 140 8.55 -3.40 8.47
CA ALA A 140 9.64 -4.36 8.53
C ALA A 140 9.21 -5.71 7.93
N LEU A 141 10.12 -6.35 7.22
CA LEU A 141 10.00 -7.72 6.75
C LEU A 141 11.17 -8.54 7.26
N ASP A 142 10.95 -9.84 7.33
CA ASP A 142 12.00 -10.82 7.55
C ASP A 142 12.06 -11.78 6.36
N TYR A 143 13.19 -12.46 6.18
CA TYR A 143 13.29 -13.52 5.20
C TYR A 143 14.23 -14.64 5.65
N LYS A 144 14.05 -15.80 5.04
CA LYS A 144 14.84 -17.02 5.26
C LYS A 144 15.06 -17.75 3.94
N ILE A 145 16.07 -18.61 3.88
CA ILE A 145 16.41 -19.33 2.64
C ILE A 145 16.51 -20.84 2.92
N PHE A 146 15.86 -21.63 2.07
CA PHE A 146 15.90 -23.09 2.10
C PHE A 146 16.73 -23.64 0.93
N ASN A 147 17.45 -24.72 1.22
CA ASN A 147 18.07 -25.59 0.22
C ASN A 147 17.02 -26.50 -0.46
N PRO A 148 17.36 -27.14 -1.59
CA PRO A 148 16.47 -28.07 -2.30
C PRO A 148 15.99 -29.26 -1.47
N ASP A 149 16.76 -29.71 -0.48
CA ASP A 149 16.37 -30.77 0.46
C ASP A 149 15.46 -30.29 1.62
N GLY A 150 15.15 -29.00 1.67
CA GLY A 150 14.34 -28.37 2.72
C GLY A 150 15.12 -27.96 3.97
N SER A 151 16.43 -28.21 4.04
CA SER A 151 17.29 -27.67 5.11
C SER A 151 17.43 -26.15 4.97
N MET A 152 17.74 -25.47 6.08
CA MET A 152 17.92 -24.01 6.07
C MET A 152 19.32 -23.66 5.58
N LEU A 153 19.39 -22.85 4.53
CA LEU A 153 20.61 -22.16 4.10
C LEU A 153 20.82 -20.88 4.91
N LEU A 154 19.73 -20.20 5.25
CA LEU A 154 19.72 -18.99 6.06
C LEU A 154 18.51 -19.04 7.01
N ASP A 155 18.79 -18.86 8.31
CA ASP A 155 17.75 -18.66 9.33
C ASP A 155 16.97 -17.36 9.10
N LEU A 156 15.82 -17.20 9.76
CA LEU A 156 15.02 -15.98 9.63
C LEU A 156 15.81 -14.75 10.11
N ILE A 157 16.03 -13.79 9.21
CA ILE A 157 16.70 -12.52 9.51
C ILE A 157 15.88 -11.34 8.97
N SER A 158 16.14 -10.15 9.54
CA SER A 158 15.59 -8.89 9.02
C SER A 158 16.01 -8.64 7.57
N SER A 159 15.05 -8.15 6.77
CA SER A 159 15.26 -7.79 5.36
C SER A 159 16.24 -6.64 5.16
N GLU A 160 16.55 -5.85 6.21
CA GLU A 160 17.54 -4.77 6.15
C GLU A 160 18.98 -5.27 5.90
N LYS A 161 19.21 -6.58 6.06
CA LYS A 161 20.51 -7.21 5.84
C LYS A 161 20.45 -8.01 4.54
N PRO A 162 21.20 -7.63 3.49
CA PRO A 162 21.29 -8.44 2.29
C PRO A 162 22.04 -9.75 2.59
N TYR A 163 21.75 -10.78 1.80
CA TYR A 163 22.44 -12.06 1.87
C TYR A 163 23.34 -12.26 0.66
N ARG A 164 24.52 -12.79 0.91
CA ARG A 164 25.39 -13.40 -0.09
C ARG A 164 26.01 -14.66 0.46
N GLY A 165 25.85 -15.78 -0.24
CA GLY A 165 26.42 -17.06 0.20
C GLY A 165 26.53 -18.08 -0.91
N GLN A 166 27.46 -19.03 -0.74
CA GLN A 166 27.64 -20.12 -1.68
C GLN A 166 26.55 -21.17 -1.50
N LEU A 167 26.05 -21.69 -2.61
CA LEU A 167 25.11 -22.80 -2.67
C LEU A 167 25.89 -24.13 -2.66
N TRP A 168 25.42 -25.09 -1.87
CA TRP A 168 26.06 -26.39 -1.67
C TRP A 168 25.25 -27.55 -2.27
N GLN A 169 24.19 -27.21 -3.00
CA GLN A 169 23.25 -28.16 -3.61
C GLN A 169 22.79 -27.59 -4.95
N SER A 170 22.48 -28.49 -5.90
CA SER A 170 21.81 -28.10 -7.14
C SER A 170 20.31 -28.33 -7.00
N GLY A 171 19.50 -27.44 -7.56
CA GLY A 171 18.04 -27.54 -7.57
C GLY A 171 17.34 -26.26 -7.14
N ASP A 172 16.10 -26.43 -6.70
CA ASP A 172 15.20 -25.35 -6.31
C ASP A 172 15.52 -24.87 -4.89
N HIS A 173 16.16 -23.71 -4.79
CA HIS A 173 16.29 -22.97 -3.54
C HIS A 173 15.08 -22.08 -3.35
N ILE A 174 14.71 -21.82 -2.10
CA ILE A 174 13.50 -21.04 -1.80
C ILE A 174 13.87 -19.87 -0.90
N VAL A 175 13.62 -18.66 -1.37
CA VAL A 175 13.66 -17.43 -0.56
C VAL A 175 12.24 -17.15 -0.08
N GLU A 176 11.99 -17.26 1.21
CA GLU A 176 10.68 -16.93 1.80
C GLU A 176 10.75 -15.57 2.49
N VAL A 177 9.97 -14.61 1.99
CA VAL A 177 9.79 -13.28 2.59
C VAL A 177 8.52 -13.29 3.42
N VAL A 178 8.61 -12.84 4.67
CA VAL A 178 7.56 -12.96 5.69
C VAL A 178 7.19 -11.58 6.21
N ASN A 179 5.89 -11.28 6.23
CA ASN A 179 5.34 -10.14 6.93
C ASN A 179 4.66 -10.61 8.22
N ALA A 180 5.40 -10.61 9.34
CA ALA A 180 4.86 -10.88 10.67
C ALA A 180 4.20 -9.65 11.32
N GLY A 181 4.22 -8.49 10.64
CA GLY A 181 3.67 -7.23 11.11
C GLY A 181 2.14 -7.16 10.99
N ALA A 182 1.55 -6.12 11.57
CA ALA A 182 0.11 -5.88 11.62
C ALA A 182 -0.46 -5.09 10.43
N GLN A 183 0.39 -4.68 9.49
CA GLN A 183 0.02 -3.85 8.34
C GLN A 183 0.60 -4.44 7.05
N PRO A 184 -0.02 -4.18 5.89
CA PRO A 184 0.59 -4.51 4.60
C PRO A 184 1.93 -3.79 4.42
N VAL A 185 2.90 -4.47 3.82
CA VAL A 185 4.24 -3.92 3.56
C VAL A 185 4.58 -4.11 2.09
N THR A 186 4.91 -3.02 1.42
CA THR A 186 5.43 -3.04 0.05
C THR A 186 6.92 -3.29 0.09
N PHE A 187 7.44 -4.07 -0.85
CA PHE A 187 8.86 -4.36 -0.94
C PHE A 187 9.32 -4.49 -2.38
N ASP A 188 10.62 -4.32 -2.59
CA ASP A 188 11.34 -4.77 -3.78
C ASP A 188 12.25 -5.93 -3.37
N ILE A 189 12.38 -6.94 -4.22
CA ILE A 189 13.32 -8.05 -4.05
C ILE A 189 14.22 -8.17 -5.27
N GLY A 190 15.52 -8.26 -5.02
CA GLY A 190 16.54 -8.65 -6.00
C GLY A 190 17.05 -10.05 -5.69
N VAL A 191 17.10 -10.92 -6.70
CA VAL A 191 17.68 -12.27 -6.60
C VAL A 191 18.64 -12.49 -7.76
N GLY A 192 19.85 -12.96 -7.48
CA GLY A 192 20.84 -13.28 -8.50
C GLY A 192 21.79 -14.40 -8.12
N ILE A 193 22.42 -15.00 -9.13
CA ILE A 193 23.43 -16.05 -8.99
C ILE A 193 24.71 -15.68 -9.74
N ASP A 194 25.87 -16.02 -9.17
CA ASP A 194 27.20 -15.90 -9.80
C ASP A 194 27.85 -17.27 -9.96
#